data_AF-G9XF58-F1
#
_entry.id   AF-G9XF58-F1
#
_cell.length_a   1.000
_cell.length_b   1.000
_cell.length_c   1.000
_cell.angle_alpha   90.00
_cell.angle_beta   90.00
_cell.angle_gamma   90.00
#
_symmetry.space_group_name_H-M   'P 1'
#
loop_
_entity.id
_entity.type
_entity.pdbx_description
1 polymer ?
#
loop_
_entity_poly.entity_id
_entity_poly.type
_entity_poly.pdbx_seq_one_letter_code
_entity_poly.pdbx_strand_id
1 'polypeptide(L)' 'MIPEIINTKTLKENFRHYADTVQEGQDVIIFRKNDRGDVVLISKSRYNYFLDLEKRNNLNK' A
#
# COMPACT_ATOMS: atom_id res chain seq x y z
N MET A 1 12.40 -3.38 6.33
CA MET A 1 11.47 -2.56 7.15
C MET A 1 10.17 -3.34 7.26
N ILE A 2 9.58 -3.43 8.45
CA ILE A 2 8.29 -4.11 8.65
C ILE A 2 7.19 -3.09 8.34
N PRO A 3 6.19 -3.42 7.48
CA PRO A 3 5.11 -2.50 7.17
C PRO A 3 4.27 -2.21 8.41
N GLU A 4 3.89 -0.94 8.59
CA GLU A 4 3.03 -0.52 9.70
C GLU A 4 1.60 -0.97 9.43
N ILE A 5 0.91 -1.49 10.46
CA ILE A 5 -0.48 -1.95 10.35
C ILE A 5 -1.38 -0.97 11.10
N ILE A 6 -2.30 -0.35 10.39
CA ILE A 6 -3.21 0.67 10.93
C ILE A 6 -4.67 0.32 10.61
N ASN A 7 -5.62 0.99 11.27
CA ASN A 7 -7.03 0.89 10.93
C ASN A 7 -7.49 2.12 10.12
N THR A 8 -8.70 2.05 9.57
CA THR A 8 -9.28 3.13 8.76
C THR A 8 -9.49 4.45 9.53
N LYS A 9 -9.72 4.40 10.84
CA LYS A 9 -9.84 5.59 11.68
C LYS A 9 -8.49 6.31 11.80
N THR A 10 -7.43 5.57 12.11
CA THR A 10 -6.06 6.11 12.21
C THR A 10 -5.60 6.72 10.89
N LEU A 11 -5.90 6.06 9.76
CA LEU A 11 -5.62 6.60 8.42
C LEU A 11 -6.34 7.94 8.19
N LYS A 12 -7.63 8.04 8.57
CA LYS A 12 -8.42 9.25 8.37
C LYS A 12 -7.89 10.43 9.18
N GLU A 13 -7.47 10.17 10.41
CA GLU A 13 -6.96 11.20 11.32
C GLU A 13 -5.56 11.69 10.92
N ASN A 14 -4.74 10.84 10.30
CA ASN A 14 -3.34 11.12 10.00
C ASN A 14 -2.99 10.91 8.51
N PHE A 15 -3.93 11.21 7.61
CA PHE A 15 -3.79 10.88 6.18
C PHE A 15 -2.48 11.39 5.57
N ARG A 16 -2.13 12.65 5.83
CA ARG A 16 -0.91 13.28 5.28
C ARG A 16 0.36 12.57 5.75
N HIS A 17 0.44 12.24 7.04
CA HIS A 17 1.58 11.52 7.60
C HIS A 17 1.80 10.19 6.86
N TYR A 18 0.75 9.37 6.70
CA TYR A 18 0.88 8.09 6.01
C TYR A 18 1.13 8.25 4.51
N ALA A 19 0.61 9.29 3.87
CA ALA A 19 0.93 9.62 2.49
C ALA A 19 2.44 9.93 2.34
N ASP A 20 3.03 10.69 3.26
CA ASP A 20 4.45 11.01 3.26
C ASP A 20 5.30 9.75 3.54
N THR A 21 4.92 8.95 4.55
CA THR A 21 5.57 7.66 4.89
C THR A 21 5.67 6.71 3.69
N VAL A 22 4.60 6.57 2.90
CA VAL A 22 4.66 5.70 1.72
C VAL A 22 5.52 6.28 0.59
N GLN A 23 5.62 7.61 0.47
CA GLN A 23 6.55 8.24 -0.49
C GLN A 23 8.01 8.00 -0.10
N GLU A 24 8.31 7.93 1.19
CA GLU A 24 9.63 7.56 1.73
C GLU A 24 9.97 6.07 1.59
N GLY A 25 9.02 5.26 1.09
CA GLY A 25 9.24 3.86 0.73
C GLY A 25 8.81 2.85 1.78
N GLN A 26 8.10 3.28 2.82
CA GLN A 26 7.51 2.38 3.82
C GLN A 26 6.05 2.10 3.47
N ASP A 27 5.74 0.85 3.12
CA ASP A 27 4.37 0.41 2.87
C ASP A 27 3.55 0.38 4.17
N VAL A 28 2.25 0.66 4.07
CA VAL A 28 1.32 0.67 5.20
C VAL A 28 0.15 -0.28 4.90
N ILE A 29 -0.14 -1.20 5.82
CA ILE A 29 -1.27 -2.11 5.75
C ILE A 29 -2.45 -1.47 6.50
N ILE A 30 -3.59 -1.37 5.84
CA ILE A 30 -4.82 -0.83 6.40
C ILE A 30 -5.78 -1.99 6.65
N PHE A 31 -5.95 -2.33 7.92
CA PHE A 31 -6.89 -3.32 8.40
C PHE A 31 -8.33 -2.77 8.38
N ARG A 32 -9.25 -3.52 7.78
CA ARG A 32 -10.68 -3.16 7.71
C ARG A 32 -11.52 -4.13 8.53
N LYS A 33 -11.94 -3.68 9.72
CA LYS A 33 -12.67 -4.50 10.71
C LYS A 33 -13.96 -5.16 10.20
N ASN A 34 -14.61 -4.60 9.18
CA ASN A 34 -15.92 -5.05 8.69
C ASN A 34 -15.91 -5.51 7.22
N ASP A 35 -14.76 -5.53 6.54
CA ASP A 35 -14.65 -5.89 5.13
C ASP A 35 -13.84 -7.17 4.92
N ARG A 36 -14.08 -7.86 3.79
CA ARG A 36 -13.36 -9.09 3.40
C ARG A 36 -11.97 -8.83 2.83
N GLY A 37 -11.14 -8.05 3.53
CA GLY A 37 -9.71 -8.00 3.22
C GLY A 37 -9.03 -6.69 3.57
N ASP A 38 -7.79 -6.82 4.00
CA ASP A 38 -6.89 -5.70 4.25
C ASP A 38 -6.46 -5.09 2.91
N VAL A 39 -6.15 -3.79 2.94
CA VAL A 39 -5.62 -3.08 1.77
C VAL A 39 -4.24 -2.54 2.10
N VAL A 40 -3.37 -2.46 1.10
CA VAL A 40 -2.01 -1.92 1.28
C VAL A 40 -1.94 -0.56 0.60
N LEU A 41 -1.54 0.45 1.36
CA LEU A 41 -1.16 1.76 0.85
C LEU A 41 0.32 1.72 0.48
N ILE A 42 0.61 2.07 -0.77
CA ILE A 42 1.96 2.11 -1.34
C ILE A 42 2.15 3.39 -2.16
N SER A 43 3.40 3.76 -2.42
CA SER A 43 3.68 4.86 -3.34
C SER A 43 3.28 4.55 -4.79
N LYS A 44 3.02 5.61 -5.56
CA LYS A 44 2.72 5.50 -7.00
C LYS A 44 3.85 4.81 -7.78
N SER A 45 5.11 5.10 -7.46
CA SER A 45 6.26 4.47 -8.12
C SER A 45 6.29 2.96 -7.87
N ARG A 46 6.01 2.54 -6.64
CA ARG A 46 5.94 1.12 -6.25
C ARG A 46 4.75 0.41 -6.88
N TYR A 47 3.60 1.06 -6.97
CA TYR A 47 2.44 0.53 -7.70
C TYR A 47 2.76 0.29 -9.18
N ASN A 48 3.37 1.27 -9.85
CA ASN A 48 3.77 1.15 -11.25
C ASN A 48 4.79 0.01 -11.47
N TYR A 49 5.74 -0.16 -10.55
CA TYR A 49 6.69 -1.26 -10.60
C TYR A 49 5.98 -2.63 -10.61
N PHE A 50 4.97 -2.83 -9.76
CA PHE A 50 4.20 -4.07 -9.74
C PHE A 50 3.40 -4.29 -11.03
N LEU A 51 2.78 -3.24 -11.59
CA LEU A 51 2.10 -3.33 -12.88
C LEU A 51 3.05 -3.75 -14.00
N ASP A 52 4.28 -3.22 -14.01
CA ASP A 52 5.25 -3.57 -15.04
C ASP A 52 5.84 -4.98 -14.84
N LEU A 53 6.02 -5.43 -13.60
CA LEU A 53 6.36 -6.83 -13.31
C LEU A 53 5.28 -7.80 -13.81
N GLU A 54 4.00 -7.49 -13.56
CA GLU A 54 2.88 -8.32 -13.99
C GLU A 54 2.83 -8.44 -15.53
N LYS A 55 3.00 -7.33 -16.24
CA LYS A 55 3.07 -7.33 -17.71
C LYS A 55 4.18 -8.23 -18.23
N ARG A 56 5.38 -8.17 -17.64
CA ARG A 56 6.51 -9.03 -18.04
C ARG A 56 6.23 -10.51 -17.80
N ASN A 57 5.57 -10.84 -16.69
CA ASN A 57 5.21 -12.23 -16.39
C ASN A 57 4.16 -12.79 -17.35
N ASN A 58 3.22 -11.97 -17.82
CA ASN A 58 2.21 -12.39 -18.79
C ASN A 58 2.76 -12.50 -20.23
N LEU A 59 3.84 -11.81 -20.57
CA LEU A 59 4.53 -11.95 -21.86
C LEU A 59 5.40 -13.22 -21.94
N ASN A 60 5.79 -13.78 -20.80
CA ASN A 60 6.64 -14.97 -20.70
C ASN A 60 5.83 -16.27 -20.43
N LYS A 61 4.50 -16.21 -20.52
CA LYS A 61 3.59 -17.37 -20.43
C LYS A 61 3.09 -17.76 -21.81
#